data_AF-A0A520GDX3-F1
#
_entry.id   AF-A0A520GDX3-F1
#
_cell.length_a   1.000
_cell.length_b   1.000
_cell.length_c   1.000
_cell.angle_alpha   90.00
_cell.angle_beta   90.00
_cell.angle_gamma   90.00
#
_symmetry.space_group_name_H-M   'P 1'
#
loop_
_entity.id
_entity.type
_entity.pdbx_description
1 polymer ?
#
loop_
_entity_poly.entity_id
_entity_poly.type
_entity_poly.pdbx_seq_one_letter_code
_entity_poly.pdbx_strand_id
1 'polypeptide(L)'
;MRRPALYSSSPRAPQAPAADTPVDAAVAAVPSAAAARWQPGRRSFALLVLVSAALIGGTLFYGQRHAQPALTQKDIDAAVLRTLQTNTLPSAAARAAEVIRPSVVRVVGYGTEKATPEAKTEKRGRNLAQGKSPEAAPPPGEVERGVGTGVVIVDKGVILTNLHVVAGAEKIKVTFY
;
A
#
# COMPACT_ATOMS: atom_id res chain seq x y z
N MET A 1 -17.61 26.34 2.84
CA MET A 1 -18.02 27.37 1.87
C MET A 1 -19.41 27.04 1.37
N ARG A 2 -20.42 27.84 1.75
CA ARG A 2 -21.83 27.67 1.38
C ARG A 2 -22.08 28.48 0.11
N ARG A 3 -22.54 27.84 -0.97
CA ARG A 3 -23.01 28.55 -2.18
C ARG A 3 -24.55 28.69 -2.11
N PRO A 4 -25.10 29.87 -2.36
CA PRO A 4 -26.50 30.21 -2.14
C PRO A 4 -27.42 29.69 -3.26
N ALA A 5 -28.70 29.57 -2.93
CA ALA A 5 -29.79 29.22 -3.85
C ALA A 5 -30.10 30.40 -4.80
N LEU A 6 -30.24 30.11 -6.09
CA LEU A 6 -30.72 31.06 -7.09
C LEU A 6 -32.23 30.86 -7.26
N TYR A 7 -32.97 31.90 -6.86
CA TYR A 7 -34.41 32.01 -6.97
C TYR A 7 -34.83 32.42 -8.38
N SER A 8 -36.07 32.10 -8.72
CA SER A 8 -36.70 32.26 -10.02
C SER A 8 -36.70 33.72 -10.51
N SER A 9 -36.62 33.89 -11.83
CA SER A 9 -37.03 35.13 -12.49
C SER A 9 -37.95 34.81 -13.68
N SER A 10 -39.26 34.85 -13.44
CA SER A 10 -40.25 34.97 -14.51
C SER A 10 -40.19 36.39 -15.08
N PRO A 11 -40.12 36.59 -16.41
CA PRO A 11 -40.34 37.89 -16.99
C PRO A 11 -41.85 38.10 -17.16
N ARG A 12 -42.37 39.12 -16.48
CA ARG A 12 -43.62 39.80 -16.84
C ARG A 12 -43.25 41.22 -17.28
N ALA A 13 -43.69 41.61 -18.46
CA ALA A 13 -44.11 42.96 -18.87
C ALA A 13 -44.15 43.05 -20.41
N PRO A 14 -44.84 44.04 -21.03
CA PRO A 14 -45.84 44.98 -20.53
C PRO A 14 -47.12 45.02 -21.38
N GLN A 15 -48.11 45.78 -20.94
CA GLN A 15 -49.40 46.04 -21.59
C GLN A 15 -49.55 47.55 -21.86
N ALA A 16 -50.12 47.93 -23.03
CA ALA A 16 -50.91 49.15 -23.37
C ALA A 16 -50.54 49.77 -24.75
N PRO A 17 -51.38 50.62 -25.41
CA PRO A 17 -52.81 50.92 -25.25
C PRO A 17 -53.65 50.79 -26.57
N ALA A 18 -54.93 51.15 -26.49
CA ALA A 18 -56.02 51.00 -27.46
C ALA A 18 -55.98 51.93 -28.70
N ALA A 19 -56.60 51.49 -29.81
CA ALA A 19 -57.60 52.26 -30.60
C ALA A 19 -58.15 51.43 -31.79
N ASP A 20 -59.47 51.48 -31.93
CA ASP A 20 -60.31 51.46 -33.14
C ASP A 20 -60.27 50.28 -34.16
N THR A 21 -61.40 49.56 -34.21
CA THR A 21 -61.95 48.87 -35.40
C THR A 21 -62.46 49.89 -36.44
N PRO A 22 -62.80 49.52 -37.70
CA PRO A 22 -62.82 48.23 -38.41
C PRO A 22 -61.83 48.26 -39.61
N VAL A 23 -61.61 47.27 -40.49
CA VAL A 23 -62.47 46.67 -41.53
C VAL A 23 -61.68 45.50 -42.16
N ASP A 24 -62.39 44.51 -42.68
CA ASP A 24 -61.90 43.39 -43.51
C ASP A 24 -60.82 43.77 -44.54
N ALA A 25 -59.68 43.07 -44.49
CA ALA A 25 -59.04 42.41 -45.65
C ALA A 25 -57.61 41.95 -45.33
N ALA A 26 -57.38 40.65 -45.56
CA ALA A 26 -56.11 40.02 -45.90
C ALA A 26 -54.93 40.18 -44.91
N VAL A 27 -54.89 39.29 -43.91
CA VAL A 27 -53.65 38.94 -43.21
C VAL A 27 -52.83 38.03 -44.12
N ALA A 28 -51.82 38.59 -44.80
CA ALA A 28 -50.75 37.82 -45.40
C ALA A 28 -49.86 37.25 -44.29
N ALA A 29 -49.90 35.93 -44.14
CA ALA A 29 -49.19 35.17 -43.12
C ALA A 29 -47.67 35.15 -43.34
N VAL A 30 -46.91 35.51 -42.30
CA VAL A 30 -45.49 35.15 -42.18
C VAL A 30 -45.44 33.72 -41.65
N PRO A 31 -44.73 32.77 -42.29
CA PRO A 31 -44.64 31.41 -41.78
C PRO A 31 -43.71 31.38 -40.56
N SER A 32 -44.28 31.47 -39.36
CA SER A 32 -43.62 30.92 -38.18
C SER A 32 -43.62 29.40 -38.36
N ALA A 33 -42.51 28.83 -38.79
CA ALA A 33 -42.31 27.39 -38.82
C ALA A 33 -42.56 26.83 -37.42
N ALA A 34 -43.78 26.32 -37.19
CA ALA A 34 -44.11 25.61 -35.99
C ALA A 34 -43.16 24.41 -35.93
N ALA A 35 -42.21 24.43 -35.00
CA ALA A 35 -41.42 23.26 -34.69
C ALA A 35 -42.43 22.14 -34.45
N ALA A 36 -42.48 21.18 -35.36
CA ALA A 36 -43.43 20.09 -35.33
C ALA A 36 -43.23 19.42 -33.98
N ARG A 37 -44.17 19.68 -33.06
CA ARG A 37 -44.20 19.02 -31.77
C ARG A 37 -44.43 17.57 -32.12
N TRP A 38 -43.35 16.79 -32.14
CA TRP A 38 -43.41 15.36 -32.21
C TRP A 38 -44.29 14.94 -31.05
N GLN A 39 -45.56 14.70 -31.34
CA GLN A 39 -46.49 14.08 -30.44
C GLN A 39 -46.28 12.60 -30.67
N PRO A 40 -45.47 11.90 -29.85
CA PRO A 40 -45.40 10.46 -29.94
C PRO A 40 -46.84 9.97 -29.79
N GLY A 41 -47.36 9.32 -30.84
CA GLY A 41 -48.67 8.71 -30.79
C GLY A 41 -48.78 7.77 -29.58
N ARG A 42 -50.01 7.45 -29.17
CA ARG A 42 -50.28 6.58 -28.00
C ARG A 42 -49.43 5.30 -27.98
N ARG A 43 -49.07 4.76 -29.16
CA ARG A 43 -48.21 3.57 -29.33
C ARG A 43 -46.74 3.80 -28.93
N SER A 44 -46.13 4.94 -29.31
CA SER A 44 -44.77 5.29 -28.89
C SER A 44 -44.69 5.63 -27.41
N PHE A 45 -45.73 6.24 -26.84
CA PHE A 45 -45.83 6.42 -25.40
C PHE A 45 -45.96 5.07 -24.67
N ALA A 46 -46.80 4.16 -25.16
CA ALA A 46 -46.93 2.82 -24.62
C ALA A 46 -45.62 2.01 -24.69
N LEU A 47 -44.86 2.14 -25.78
CA LEU A 47 -43.57 1.49 -25.93
C LEU A 47 -42.53 2.04 -24.96
N LEU A 48 -42.49 3.37 -24.76
CA LEU A 48 -41.60 4.00 -23.77
C LEU A 48 -41.93 3.55 -22.35
N VAL A 49 -43.22 3.47 -22.01
CA VAL A 49 -43.69 2.95 -20.71
C VAL A 49 -43.27 1.49 -20.52
N LEU A 50 -43.36 0.65 -21.56
CA LEU A 50 -42.89 -0.74 -21.49
C LEU A 50 -41.39 -0.85 -21.28
N VAL A 51 -40.59 -0.07 -22.00
CA VAL A 51 -39.12 -0.08 -21.86
C VAL A 51 -38.68 0.43 -20.50
N SER A 52 -39.32 1.48 -19.99
CA SER A 52 -39.06 2.00 -18.64
C SER A 52 -39.48 0.99 -17.56
N ALA A 53 -40.64 0.34 -17.70
CA ALA A 53 -41.06 -0.74 -16.80
C ALA A 53 -40.07 -1.93 -16.83
N ALA A 54 -39.55 -2.29 -18.00
CA ALA A 54 -38.55 -3.34 -18.15
C ALA A 54 -37.20 -2.94 -17.52
N LEU A 55 -36.77 -1.68 -17.66
CA LEU A 55 -35.56 -1.15 -17.03
C LEU A 55 -35.70 -1.10 -15.50
N ILE A 56 -36.86 -0.67 -14.99
CA ILE A 56 -37.15 -0.64 -13.55
C ILE A 56 -37.22 -2.08 -13.00
N GLY A 57 -37.89 -2.99 -13.70
CA GLY A 57 -37.92 -4.41 -13.34
C GLY A 57 -36.53 -5.04 -13.34
N GLY A 58 -35.72 -4.77 -14.36
CA GLY A 58 -34.35 -5.26 -14.48
C GLY A 58 -33.42 -4.72 -13.39
N THR A 59 -33.52 -3.44 -13.03
CA THR A 59 -32.72 -2.84 -11.96
C THR A 59 -33.10 -3.35 -10.57
N LEU A 60 -34.39 -3.53 -10.29
CA LEU A 60 -34.86 -4.16 -9.04
C LEU A 60 -34.41 -5.62 -8.93
N PHE A 61 -34.51 -6.38 -10.03
CA PHE A 61 -34.07 -7.76 -10.07
C PHE A 61 -32.56 -7.90 -9.86
N TYR A 62 -31.78 -7.01 -10.45
CA TYR A 62 -30.33 -6.96 -10.25
C TYR A 62 -29.98 -6.59 -8.81
N GLY A 63 -30.65 -5.57 -8.24
CA GLY A 63 -30.44 -5.17 -6.84
C GLY A 63 -30.76 -6.27 -5.83
N GLN A 64 -31.81 -7.06 -6.08
CA GLN A 64 -32.15 -8.22 -5.24
C GLN A 64 -31.14 -9.35 -5.34
N ARG A 65 -30.62 -9.64 -6.54
CA ARG A 65 -29.59 -10.68 -6.72
C ARG A 65 -28.22 -10.27 -6.21
N HIS A 66 -27.93 -8.98 -6.18
CA HIS A 66 -26.65 -8.42 -5.73
C HIS A 66 -26.69 -7.88 -4.29
N ALA A 67 -27.76 -8.13 -3.54
CA ALA A 67 -27.77 -7.90 -2.10
C ALA A 67 -26.70 -8.79 -1.46
N GLN A 68 -25.58 -8.17 -1.06
CA GLN A 68 -24.47 -8.88 -0.43
C GLN A 68 -25.00 -9.62 0.80
N PRO A 69 -24.74 -10.93 0.95
CA PRO A 69 -25.16 -11.68 2.13
C PRO A 69 -24.67 -10.98 3.39
N ALA A 70 -25.55 -10.83 4.38
CA ALA A 70 -25.14 -10.31 5.68
C ALA A 70 -24.10 -11.26 6.28
N LEU A 71 -22.92 -10.73 6.62
CA LEU A 71 -21.84 -11.51 7.23
C LEU A 71 -22.36 -12.15 8.52
N THR A 72 -22.41 -13.47 8.55
CA THR A 72 -22.87 -14.21 9.72
C THR A 72 -21.70 -14.57 10.62
N GLN A 73 -21.96 -14.88 11.90
CA GLN A 73 -20.91 -15.35 12.82
C GLN A 73 -20.22 -16.60 12.29
N LYS A 74 -20.95 -17.47 11.58
CA LYS A 74 -20.40 -18.66 10.92
C LYS A 74 -19.35 -18.30 9.86
N ASP A 75 -19.53 -17.20 9.14
CA ASP A 75 -18.56 -16.73 8.14
C ASP A 75 -17.31 -16.17 8.82
N ILE A 76 -17.47 -15.50 9.98
CA ILE A 76 -16.35 -15.05 10.82
C ILE A 76 -15.56 -16.24 11.35
N ASP A 77 -16.25 -17.23 11.92
CA ASP A 77 -15.62 -18.42 12.49
C ASP A 77 -14.92 -19.23 11.39
N ALA A 78 -15.53 -19.36 10.20
CA ALA A 78 -14.92 -20.00 9.04
C ALA A 78 -13.68 -19.24 8.56
N ALA A 79 -13.71 -17.90 8.56
CA ALA A 79 -12.56 -17.08 8.22
C ALA A 79 -11.43 -17.26 9.25
N VAL A 80 -11.75 -17.25 10.55
CA VAL A 80 -10.77 -17.47 11.62
C VAL A 80 -10.17 -18.88 11.52
N LEU A 81 -10.99 -19.93 11.38
CA LEU A 81 -10.52 -21.30 11.20
C LEU A 81 -9.63 -21.43 9.97
N ARG A 82 -10.02 -20.82 8.85
CA ARG A 82 -9.19 -20.78 7.63
C ARG A 82 -7.87 -20.07 7.90
N THR A 83 -7.85 -18.97 8.63
CA THR A 83 -6.60 -18.28 8.98
C THR A 83 -5.72 -19.11 9.91
N LEU A 84 -6.28 -19.83 10.89
CA LEU A 84 -5.50 -20.73 11.75
C LEU A 84 -4.93 -21.92 10.97
N GLN A 85 -5.65 -22.40 9.95
CA GLN A 85 -5.19 -23.49 9.08
C GLN A 85 -4.16 -23.05 8.03
N THR A 86 -4.26 -21.81 7.53
CA THR A 86 -3.46 -21.35 6.37
C THR A 86 -2.37 -20.35 6.73
N ASN A 87 -2.47 -19.67 7.87
CA ASN A 87 -1.53 -18.65 8.30
C ASN A 87 -0.87 -19.10 9.59
N THR A 88 0.33 -19.67 9.47
CA THR A 88 1.18 -19.96 10.62
C THR A 88 1.65 -18.65 11.21
N LEU A 89 1.08 -18.24 12.34
CA LEU A 89 1.54 -17.04 13.04
C LEU A 89 3.03 -17.20 13.36
N PRO A 90 3.88 -16.20 13.07
CA PRO A 90 5.27 -16.24 13.49
C PRO A 90 5.31 -16.38 15.01
N SER A 91 6.17 -17.28 15.49
CA SER A 91 6.38 -17.47 16.92
C SER A 91 6.77 -16.15 17.58
N ALA A 92 6.55 -16.03 18.89
CA ALA A 92 6.96 -14.83 19.63
C ALA A 92 8.45 -14.51 19.41
N ALA A 93 9.30 -15.54 19.30
CA ALA A 93 10.72 -15.39 18.99
C ALA A 93 10.97 -14.83 17.59
N ALA A 94 10.23 -15.27 16.57
CA ALA A 94 10.37 -14.75 15.21
C ALA A 94 9.96 -13.26 15.12
N ARG A 95 8.85 -12.88 15.76
CA ARG A 95 8.45 -11.46 15.84
C ARG A 95 9.48 -10.62 16.58
N ALA A 96 9.99 -11.10 17.72
CA ALA A 96 11.01 -10.38 18.45
C ALA A 96 12.28 -10.20 17.59
N ALA A 97 12.71 -11.26 16.88
CA ALA A 97 13.85 -11.22 15.99
C ALA A 97 13.67 -10.20 14.85
N GLU A 98 12.49 -10.11 14.24
CA GLU A 98 12.18 -9.10 13.21
C GLU A 98 12.25 -7.67 13.75
N VAL A 99 11.72 -7.44 14.95
CA VAL A 99 11.71 -6.12 15.59
C VAL A 99 13.12 -5.68 15.99
N ILE A 100 13.93 -6.58 16.55
CA ILE A 100 15.28 -6.24 17.04
C ILE A 100 16.37 -6.37 15.96
N ARG A 101 16.06 -6.96 14.80
CA ARG A 101 17.02 -7.19 13.70
C ARG A 101 17.89 -5.97 13.36
N PRO A 102 17.34 -4.74 13.17
CA PRO A 102 18.16 -3.59 12.82
C PRO A 102 19.13 -3.16 13.93
N SER A 103 18.87 -3.56 15.18
CA SER A 103 19.75 -3.27 16.32
C SER A 103 20.86 -4.30 16.51
N VAL A 104 20.78 -5.47 15.88
CA VAL A 104 21.79 -6.53 16.01
C VAL A 104 22.81 -6.42 14.90
N VAL A 105 24.09 -6.40 15.29
CA VAL A 105 25.21 -6.28 14.35
C VAL A 105 26.19 -7.42 14.49
N ARG A 106 26.85 -7.76 13.39
CA ARG A 106 28.05 -8.61 13.41
C ARG A 106 29.29 -7.73 13.58
N VAL A 107 30.13 -8.07 14.54
CA VAL A 107 31.36 -7.35 14.88
C VAL A 107 32.56 -8.24 14.61
N VAL A 108 33.51 -7.75 13.81
CA VAL A 108 34.77 -8.42 13.52
C VAL A 108 35.92 -7.51 13.93
N GLY A 109 36.75 -7.99 14.85
CA GLY A 109 38.01 -7.38 15.22
C GLY A 109 39.14 -7.91 14.36
N TYR A 110 39.83 -7.02 13.66
CA TYR A 110 41.05 -7.29 12.91
C TYR A 110 42.26 -6.78 13.69
N GLY A 111 43.36 -7.53 13.67
CA GLY A 111 44.61 -7.07 14.24
C GLY A 111 45.81 -7.75 13.59
N THR A 112 46.97 -7.15 13.72
CA THR A 112 48.20 -7.80 13.27
C THR A 112 48.52 -8.99 14.18
N GLU A 113 48.95 -10.10 13.59
CA GLU A 113 49.60 -11.14 14.39
C GLU A 113 50.94 -10.59 14.86
N LYS A 114 51.20 -10.63 16.18
CA LYS A 114 52.53 -10.33 16.70
C LYS A 114 53.49 -11.34 16.09
N ALA A 115 54.32 -10.89 15.14
CA ALA A 115 55.27 -11.69 14.40
C ALA A 115 56.50 -12.05 15.26
N THR A 116 56.29 -12.47 16.51
CA THR A 116 57.36 -12.96 17.37
C THR A 116 57.72 -14.39 16.93
N PRO A 117 59.02 -14.74 16.79
CA PRO A 117 59.44 -16.07 16.32
C PRO A 117 58.90 -17.23 17.17
N GLU A 118 58.66 -16.99 18.46
CA GLU A 118 58.07 -17.94 19.40
C GLU A 118 56.60 -18.25 19.05
N ALA A 119 55.78 -17.23 18.77
CA ALA A 119 54.36 -17.38 18.44
C ALA A 119 54.13 -18.14 17.12
N LYS A 120 55.04 -18.00 16.15
CA LYS A 120 55.04 -18.79 14.91
C LYS A 120 55.39 -20.26 15.17
N THR A 121 56.34 -20.52 16.07
CA THR A 121 56.77 -21.88 16.43
C THR A 121 55.68 -22.63 17.18
N GLU A 122 55.03 -21.98 18.15
CA GLU A 122 53.89 -22.56 18.89
C GLU A 122 52.67 -22.82 18.01
N LYS A 123 52.34 -21.92 17.07
CA LYS A 123 51.26 -22.16 16.11
C LYS A 123 51.58 -23.32 15.18
N ARG A 124 52.82 -23.43 14.70
CA ARG A 124 53.25 -24.56 13.86
C ARG A 124 53.13 -25.88 14.60
N GLY A 125 53.53 -25.93 15.88
CA GLY A 125 53.35 -27.11 16.73
C GLY A 125 51.89 -27.49 16.94
N ARG A 126 51.02 -26.51 17.21
CA ARG A 126 49.56 -26.74 17.39
C ARG A 126 48.84 -27.18 16.12
N ASN A 127 49.19 -26.61 14.97
CA ASN A 127 48.61 -27.00 13.68
C ASN A 127 49.05 -28.41 13.24
N LEU A 128 50.30 -28.79 13.54
CA LEU A 128 50.80 -30.13 13.27
C LEU A 128 50.11 -31.19 14.14
N ALA A 129 49.83 -30.88 15.41
CA ALA A 129 49.03 -31.73 16.29
C ALA A 129 47.55 -31.87 15.86
N GLN A 130 47.00 -30.86 15.18
CA GLN A 130 45.64 -30.89 14.62
C GLN A 130 45.58 -31.47 13.19
N GLY A 131 46.68 -32.01 12.66
CA GLY A 131 46.71 -32.67 11.33
C GLY A 131 46.48 -31.71 10.15
N LYS A 132 46.55 -30.39 10.36
CA LYS A 132 46.44 -29.39 9.29
C LYS A 132 47.82 -29.14 8.69
N SER A 133 47.96 -29.44 7.39
CA SER A 133 49.15 -29.09 6.62
C SER A 133 49.42 -27.58 6.73
N PRO A 134 50.70 -27.15 6.76
CA PRO A 134 51.07 -25.75 6.74
C PRO A 134 50.86 -25.20 5.31
N GLU A 135 49.62 -25.19 4.85
CA GLU A 135 49.21 -24.59 3.58
C GLU A 135 49.09 -23.07 3.79
N ALA A 136 49.86 -22.35 2.98
CA ALA A 136 49.89 -20.90 2.75
C ALA A 136 49.41 -19.99 3.91
N ALA A 137 50.38 -19.34 4.56
CA ALA A 137 50.14 -18.12 5.32
C ALA A 137 49.19 -17.19 4.51
N PRO A 138 48.09 -16.70 5.11
CA PRO A 138 47.26 -15.70 4.46
C PRO A 138 48.13 -14.53 4.01
N PRO A 139 47.77 -13.80 2.93
CA PRO A 139 48.50 -12.61 2.50
C PRO A 139 48.72 -11.67 3.69
N PRO A 140 49.81 -10.87 3.70
CA PRO A 140 50.07 -9.89 4.76
C PRO A 140 48.94 -8.87 4.75
N GLY A 141 47.93 -9.15 5.57
CA GLY A 141 46.63 -8.52 5.53
C GLY A 141 45.90 -8.90 6.82
N GLU A 142 45.18 -7.92 7.34
CA GLU A 142 44.37 -7.96 8.56
C GLU A 142 43.82 -9.35 8.90
N VAL A 143 44.40 -10.00 9.91
CA VAL A 143 43.93 -11.31 10.37
C VAL A 143 42.72 -11.10 11.28
N GLU A 144 41.66 -11.89 11.05
CA GLU A 144 40.49 -11.91 11.93
C GLU A 144 40.92 -12.42 13.32
N ARG A 145 40.84 -11.54 14.33
CA ARG A 145 41.22 -11.85 15.71
C ARG A 145 40.02 -12.25 16.56
N GLY A 146 38.87 -11.62 16.32
CA GLY A 146 37.65 -11.88 17.09
C GLY A 146 36.41 -11.68 16.23
N VAL A 147 35.46 -12.61 16.33
CA VAL A 147 34.15 -12.51 15.69
C VAL A 147 33.09 -12.62 16.77
N GLY A 148 32.14 -11.69 16.77
CA GLY A 148 31.04 -11.69 17.72
C GLY A 148 29.83 -10.92 17.23
N THR A 149 28.87 -10.80 18.11
CA THR A 149 27.65 -10.03 17.94
C THR A 149 27.67 -8.80 18.84
N GLY A 150 27.00 -7.74 18.40
CA GLY A 150 26.76 -6.55 19.21
C GLY A 150 25.32 -6.07 19.08
N VAL A 151 24.91 -5.22 20.02
CA VAL A 151 23.58 -4.58 20.05
C VAL A 151 23.75 -3.06 20.08
N VAL A 152 23.05 -2.35 19.21
CA VAL A 152 22.97 -0.89 19.21
C VAL A 152 22.02 -0.43 20.30
N ILE A 153 22.50 0.32 21.29
CA ILE A 153 21.73 0.69 22.50
C ILE A 153 21.02 2.05 22.36
N VAL A 154 21.50 2.92 21.47
CA VAL A 154 20.97 4.28 21.26
C VAL A 154 21.03 4.68 19.79
N ASP A 155 20.15 5.60 19.38
CA ASP A 155 20.14 6.20 18.03
C ASP A 155 21.43 6.97 17.67
N LYS A 156 22.30 7.20 18.67
CA LYS A 156 23.63 7.80 18.49
C LYS A 156 24.67 6.83 17.90
N GLY A 157 24.31 5.55 17.70
CA GLY A 157 25.20 4.53 17.11
C GLY A 157 26.16 3.87 18.09
N VAL A 158 25.88 3.90 19.40
CA VAL A 158 26.70 3.19 20.41
C VAL A 158 26.37 1.70 20.40
N ILE A 159 27.39 0.86 20.26
CA ILE A 159 27.27 -0.61 20.18
C ILE A 159 27.87 -1.25 21.44
N LEU A 160 27.09 -2.13 22.08
CA LEU A 160 27.56 -3.01 23.14
C LEU A 160 27.98 -4.36 22.54
N THR A 161 29.20 -4.80 22.88
CA THR A 161 29.77 -6.09 22.50
C THR A 161 30.63 -6.61 23.65
N ASN A 162 30.98 -7.89 23.59
CA ASN A 162 31.93 -8.46 24.54
C ASN A 162 33.34 -7.90 24.31
N LEU A 163 34.07 -7.65 25.41
CA LEU A 163 35.45 -7.13 25.36
C LEU A 163 36.39 -8.05 24.59
N HIS A 164 36.24 -9.38 24.72
CA HIS A 164 37.11 -10.35 24.05
C HIS A 164 37.04 -10.29 22.51
N VAL A 165 35.97 -9.71 21.95
CA VAL A 165 35.80 -9.56 20.49
C VAL A 165 36.68 -8.43 19.95
N VAL A 166 36.85 -7.37 20.75
CA VAL A 166 37.50 -6.12 20.33
C VAL A 166 38.85 -5.90 20.99
N ALA A 167 39.17 -6.65 22.05
CA ALA A 167 40.42 -6.49 22.79
C ALA A 167 41.65 -6.71 21.89
N GLY A 168 42.44 -5.65 21.72
CA GLY A 168 43.63 -5.63 20.89
C GLY A 168 43.36 -5.63 19.38
N ALA A 169 42.12 -5.47 18.93
CA ALA A 169 41.83 -5.20 17.53
C ALA A 169 42.34 -3.81 17.15
N GLU A 170 43.05 -3.71 16.04
CA GLU A 170 43.49 -2.43 15.45
C GLU A 170 42.37 -1.82 14.59
N LYS A 171 41.54 -2.66 13.99
CA LYS A 171 40.39 -2.26 13.18
C LYS A 171 39.18 -3.10 13.55
N ILE A 172 38.02 -2.48 13.59
CA ILE A 172 36.75 -3.15 13.88
C ILE A 172 35.83 -2.92 12.68
N LYS A 173 35.35 -4.01 12.09
CA LYS A 173 34.33 -3.99 11.04
C LYS A 173 32.99 -4.39 11.62
N VAL A 174 31.97 -3.58 11.35
CA VAL A 174 30.60 -3.82 11.78
C VAL A 174 29.72 -4.06 10.55
N THR A 175 28.84 -5.05 10.61
CA THR A 175 27.87 -5.36 9.55
C THR A 175 26.46 -5.36 10.13
N PHE A 176 25.55 -4.64 9.46
CA PHE A 176 24.13 -4.50 9.80
C PHE A 176 23.27 -5.37 8.87
N TYR A 177 22.09 -5.81 9.32
CA TYR A 177 21.17 -6.73 8.63
C TYR A 177 19.70 -6.24 8.62
#